data_AF-A0A1B0DGY4-F1
#
_entry.id   AF-A0A1B0DGY4-F1
#
_cell.length_a   1.000
_cell.length_b   1.000
_cell.length_c   1.000
_cell.angle_alpha   90.00
_cell.angle_beta   90.00
_cell.angle_gamma   90.00
#
_symmetry.space_group_name_H-M   'P 1'
#
loop_
_entity.id
_entity.type
_entity.pdbx_description
1 polymer ?
#
loop_
_entity_poly.entity_id
_entity_poly.type
_entity_poly.pdbx_seq_one_letter_code
_entity_poly.pdbx_strand_id
1 'polypeptide(L)'
;MQSLMKSRGGLVGTITKIEGFIQVCQDDLSLTTKQALMSQLEILKSVRGKYQEIQQQIIDKQESDSRKQNEHDGMVDILSKCSLLEQQLEKLLLEAQDSGSQR
;
A
#
# COMPACT_ATOMS: atom_id res chain seq x y z
N MET A 1 -7.28 21.57 -6.56
CA MET A 1 -7.95 20.26 -6.44
C MET A 1 -7.44 19.24 -7.45
N GLN A 2 -7.36 19.56 -8.75
CA GLN A 2 -6.96 18.60 -9.80
C GLN A 2 -5.59 17.93 -9.59
N SER A 3 -4.57 18.66 -9.13
CA SER A 3 -3.24 18.08 -8.85
C SER A 3 -3.29 17.05 -7.72
N LEU A 4 -4.04 17.31 -6.66
CA LEU A 4 -4.18 16.38 -5.52
C LEU A 4 -4.88 15.09 -5.94
N MET A 5 -5.93 15.19 -6.77
CA MET A 5 -6.66 14.03 -7.27
C MET A 5 -5.78 13.15 -8.19
N LYS A 6 -4.94 13.76 -9.03
CA LYS A 6 -3.97 13.02 -9.85
C LYS A 6 -2.93 12.31 -8.99
N SER A 7 -2.36 13.00 -8.00
CA SER A 7 -1.42 12.41 -7.06
C SER A 7 -2.04 11.26 -6.26
N ARG A 8 -3.26 11.44 -5.72
CA ARG A 8 -4.03 10.39 -5.05
C ARG A 8 -4.19 9.16 -5.94
N GLY A 9 -4.63 9.34 -7.18
CA GLY A 9 -4.81 8.25 -8.14
C GLY A 9 -3.52 7.49 -8.44
N GLY A 10 -2.39 8.20 -8.60
CA GLY A 10 -1.08 7.56 -8.80
C GLY A 10 -0.61 6.74 -7.60
N LEU A 11 -0.89 7.20 -6.39
CA LEU A 11 -0.57 6.47 -5.15
C LEU A 11 -1.43 5.20 -5.03
N VAL A 12 -2.74 5.30 -5.26
CA VAL A 12 -3.64 4.14 -5.28
C VAL A 12 -3.21 3.12 -6.33
N GLY A 13 -2.86 3.57 -7.54
CA GLY A 13 -2.34 2.69 -8.58
C GLY A 13 -1.04 2.00 -8.19
N THR A 14 -0.19 2.64 -7.38
CA THR A 14 1.02 2.01 -6.84
C THR A 14 0.67 0.94 -5.80
N ILE A 15 -0.28 1.21 -4.90
CA ILE A 15 -0.79 0.22 -3.94
C ILE A 15 -1.33 -1.03 -4.66
N THR A 16 -2.13 -0.86 -5.72
CA THR A 16 -2.63 -1.98 -6.53
C THR A 16 -1.52 -2.79 -7.20
N LYS A 17 -0.44 -2.13 -7.64
CA LYS A 17 0.72 -2.86 -8.22
C LYS A 17 1.44 -3.71 -7.16
N ILE A 18 1.57 -3.19 -5.94
CA ILE A 18 2.17 -3.93 -4.81
C ILE A 18 1.30 -5.14 -4.46
N GLU A 19 -0.02 -4.98 -4.41
CA GLU A 19 -0.97 -6.09 -4.22
C GLU A 19 -0.81 -7.17 -5.30
N GLY A 20 -0.74 -6.79 -6.58
CA GLY A 20 -0.49 -7.75 -7.66
C GLY A 20 0.87 -8.47 -7.53
N PHE A 21 1.91 -7.75 -7.09
CA PHE A 21 3.21 -8.36 -6.81
C PHE A 21 3.14 -9.38 -5.66
N ILE A 22 2.44 -9.05 -4.56
CA ILE A 22 2.24 -9.95 -3.43
C ILE A 22 1.52 -11.22 -3.89
N GLN A 23 0.46 -11.08 -4.70
CA GLN A 23 -0.26 -12.24 -5.22
C GLN A 23 0.66 -13.19 -6.00
N VAL A 24 1.49 -12.67 -6.89
CA VAL A 24 2.48 -13.46 -7.64
C VAL A 24 3.46 -14.17 -6.69
N CYS A 25 3.91 -13.49 -5.63
CA CYS A 25 4.83 -14.08 -4.65
C CYS A 25 4.17 -15.14 -3.76
N GLN A 26 2.88 -15.01 -3.47
CA GLN A 26 2.11 -16.01 -2.74
C GLN A 26 1.91 -17.28 -3.58
N ASP A 27 1.77 -17.14 -4.89
CA ASP A 27 1.64 -18.26 -5.82
C ASP A 27 3.00 -18.97 -6.04
N ASP A 28 4.09 -18.21 -6.18
CA ASP A 28 5.44 -18.75 -6.31
C ASP A 28 6.51 -17.79 -5.74
N LEU A 29 6.97 -18.09 -4.52
CA LEU A 29 7.99 -17.32 -3.82
C LEU A 29 9.37 -17.40 -4.49
N SER A 30 9.63 -18.40 -5.34
CA SER A 30 10.91 -18.54 -6.05
C SER A 30 11.12 -17.48 -7.13
N LEU A 31 10.04 -16.80 -7.56
CA LEU A 31 10.07 -15.72 -8.56
C LEU A 31 10.53 -14.38 -7.98
N THR A 32 10.74 -14.30 -6.67
CA THR A 32 11.12 -13.05 -6.00
C THR A 32 12.37 -13.24 -5.14
N THR A 33 12.90 -12.12 -4.66
CA THR A 33 14.04 -12.11 -3.73
C THR A 33 13.64 -11.40 -2.45
N LYS A 34 14.32 -11.73 -1.34
CA LYS A 34 14.19 -10.99 -0.07
C LYS A 34 14.36 -9.48 -0.28
N GLN A 35 15.34 -9.08 -1.10
CA GLN A 35 15.59 -7.67 -1.40
C GLN A 35 14.41 -7.01 -2.14
N ALA A 36 13.78 -7.72 -3.07
CA ALA A 36 12.59 -7.23 -3.77
C ALA A 36 11.40 -7.07 -2.81
N LEU A 37 11.15 -8.05 -1.93
CA LEU A 37 10.11 -7.97 -0.89
C LEU A 37 10.34 -6.78 0.05
N MET A 38 11.57 -6.58 0.54
CA MET A 38 11.94 -5.43 1.38
C MET A 38 11.73 -4.11 0.64
N SER A 39 12.11 -4.04 -0.64
CA SER A 39 11.89 -2.85 -1.46
C SER A 39 10.40 -2.51 -1.59
N GLN A 40 9.54 -3.50 -1.85
CA GLN A 40 8.09 -3.28 -1.93
C GLN A 40 7.50 -2.85 -0.58
N LEU A 41 8.00 -3.36 0.54
CA LEU A 41 7.59 -2.95 1.87
C LEU A 41 7.92 -1.47 2.15
N GLU A 42 9.13 -1.02 1.81
CA GLU A 42 9.53 0.38 1.95
C GLU A 42 8.73 1.31 1.03
N ILE A 43 8.47 0.88 -0.21
CA ILE A 43 7.60 1.61 -1.15
C ILE A 43 6.19 1.73 -0.56
N LEU A 44 5.62 0.65 -0.02
CA LEU A 44 4.29 0.64 0.59
C LEU A 44 4.20 1.63 1.76
N LYS A 45 5.17 1.62 2.68
CA LYS A 45 5.24 2.55 3.82
C LYS A 45 5.30 4.01 3.36
N SER A 46 6.17 4.31 2.39
CA SER A 46 6.28 5.65 1.80
C SER A 46 4.99 6.10 1.10
N VAL A 47 4.36 5.22 0.32
CA VAL A 47 3.12 5.52 -0.41
C VAL A 47 1.94 5.70 0.55
N ARG A 48 1.82 4.87 1.60
CA ARG A 48 0.82 5.00 2.66
C ARG A 48 0.88 6.37 3.32
N GLY A 49 2.06 6.83 3.71
CA GLY A 49 2.26 8.15 4.32
C GLY A 49 1.85 9.29 3.39
N LYS A 50 2.32 9.26 2.13
CA LYS A 50 1.96 10.27 1.11
C LYS A 50 0.47 10.28 0.79
N TYR A 51 -0.17 9.10 0.76
CA TYR A 51 -1.60 8.98 0.52
C TYR A 51 -2.38 9.63 1.66
N GLN A 52 -2.03 9.31 2.92
CA GLN A 52 -2.67 9.89 4.10
C GLN A 52 -2.58 11.42 4.09
N GLU A 53 -1.38 11.97 3.79
CA GLU A 53 -1.18 13.41 3.71
C GLU A 53 -2.04 14.07 2.62
N ILE A 54 -2.06 13.51 1.41
CA ILE A 54 -2.86 14.03 0.29
C ILE A 54 -4.36 13.90 0.59
N GLN A 55 -4.79 12.78 1.16
CA GLN A 55 -6.19 12.50 1.47
C GLN A 55 -6.69 13.46 2.56
N GLN A 56 -5.88 13.75 3.58
CA GLN A 56 -6.21 14.76 4.58
C GLN A 56 -6.39 16.15 3.95
N GLN A 57 -5.50 16.55 3.05
CA GLN A 57 -5.65 17.82 2.31
C GLN A 57 -6.91 17.87 1.43
N ILE A 58 -7.39 16.71 0.95
CA ILE A 58 -8.63 16.60 0.19
C ILE A 58 -9.84 16.74 1.12
N ILE A 59 -9.82 16.08 2.28
CA ILE A 59 -10.86 16.17 3.32
C ILE A 59 -11.01 17.62 3.79
N ASP A 60 -9.90 18.29 4.10
CA ASP A 60 -9.89 19.67 4.60
C ASP A 60 -10.48 20.68 3.60
N LYS A 61 -10.47 20.34 2.31
CA LYS A 61 -11.01 21.18 1.22
C LYS A 61 -12.47 20.85 0.87
N GLN A 62 -13.10 19.90 1.55
CA GLN A 62 -14.52 19.61 1.35
C GLN A 62 -15.39 20.60 2.13
N GLU A 63 -16.42 21.11 1.47
CA GLU A 63 -17.32 22.12 2.05
C GLU A 63 -18.42 21.49 2.92
N SER A 64 -18.86 20.26 2.62
CA SER A 64 -19.93 19.59 3.37
C SER A 64 -19.40 18.46 4.25
N ASP A 65 -20.00 18.32 5.43
CA ASP A 65 -19.65 17.24 6.38
C ASP A 65 -19.92 15.85 5.78
N SER A 66 -20.95 15.71 4.95
CA SER A 66 -21.21 14.47 4.22
C SER A 66 -20.07 14.09 3.27
N ARG A 67 -19.46 15.05 2.58
CA ARG A 67 -18.31 14.80 1.70
C ARG A 67 -17.05 14.52 2.49
N LYS A 68 -16.84 15.21 3.62
CA LYS A 68 -15.74 14.93 4.55
C LYS A 68 -15.83 13.50 5.06
N GLN A 69 -17.01 13.06 5.48
CA GLN A 69 -17.22 11.70 5.98
C GLN A 69 -16.92 10.67 4.88
N ASN A 70 -17.44 10.85 3.67
CA ASN A 70 -17.14 9.94 2.56
C ASN A 70 -15.64 9.85 2.24
N GLU A 71 -14.93 10.99 2.25
CA GLU A 71 -13.48 11.00 2.02
C GLU A 71 -12.69 10.39 3.20
N HIS A 72 -13.20 10.50 4.43
CA HIS A 72 -12.63 9.84 5.60
C HIS A 72 -12.84 8.32 5.55
N ASP A 73 -14.02 7.85 5.18
CA ASP A 73 -14.30 6.41 5.02
C ASP A 73 -13.40 5.80 3.95
N GLY A 74 -13.28 6.45 2.79
CA GLY A 74 -12.33 6.03 1.75
C GLY A 74 -10.87 6.04 2.20
N MET A 75 -10.49 6.97 3.09
CA MET A 75 -9.15 6.98 3.69
C MET A 75 -8.92 5.74 4.57
N VAL A 76 -9.88 5.43 5.43
CA VAL A 76 -9.82 4.27 6.34
C VAL A 76 -9.69 2.97 5.54
N ASP A 77 -10.44 2.82 4.46
CA ASP A 77 -10.38 1.63 3.60
C ASP A 77 -8.99 1.42 2.99
N ILE A 78 -8.41 2.48 2.41
CA ILE A 78 -7.09 2.40 1.77
C ILE A 78 -5.98 2.17 2.80
N LEU A 79 -6.05 2.79 3.98
CA LEU A 79 -5.07 2.57 5.05
C LEU A 79 -5.15 1.16 5.64
N SER A 80 -6.37 0.62 5.76
CA SER A 80 -6.60 -0.77 6.17
C SER A 80 -6.01 -1.73 5.15
N LYS A 81 -6.23 -1.47 3.85
CA LYS A 81 -5.60 -2.22 2.77
C LYS A 81 -4.07 -2.17 2.85
N CYS A 82 -3.48 -1.00 3.04
CA CYS A 82 -2.01 -0.89 3.21
C CYS A 82 -1.51 -1.73 4.39
N SER A 83 -2.23 -1.75 5.51
CA SER A 83 -1.84 -2.52 6.69
C SER A 83 -1.90 -4.04 6.44
N LEU A 84 -2.89 -4.50 5.66
CA LEU A 84 -2.97 -5.91 5.25
C LEU A 84 -1.83 -6.30 4.31
N LEU A 85 -1.52 -5.46 3.32
CA LEU A 85 -0.41 -5.71 2.40
C LEU A 85 0.95 -5.71 3.12
N GLU A 86 1.11 -4.86 4.13
CA GLU A 86 2.29 -4.81 5.00
C GLU A 86 2.49 -6.15 5.74
N GLN A 87 1.44 -6.66 6.38
CA GLN A 87 1.47 -7.98 7.05
C GLN A 87 1.79 -9.13 6.07
N GLN A 88 1.25 -9.07 4.85
CA GLN A 88 1.53 -10.09 3.83
C GLN A 88 2.98 -10.06 3.36
N LEU A 89 3.55 -8.86 3.16
CA LEU A 89 4.97 -8.71 2.81
C LEU A 89 5.88 -9.18 3.95
N GLU A 90 5.56 -8.86 5.20
CA GLU A 90 6.31 -9.34 6.36
C GLU A 90 6.27 -10.87 6.48
N LYS A 91 5.10 -11.48 6.25
CA LYS A 91 4.97 -12.94 6.21
C LYS A 91 5.86 -13.56 5.11
N LEU A 92 5.79 -13.04 3.88
CA LEU A 92 6.61 -13.53 2.77
C LEU A 92 8.11 -13.36 3.03
N LEU A 93 8.51 -12.28 3.73
CA LEU A 93 9.91 -12.06 4.14
C LEU A 93 10.40 -13.12 5.14
N LEU A 94 9.55 -13.51 6.09
CA LEU A 94 9.86 -14.59 7.03
C LEU A 94 9.99 -15.94 6.31
N GLU A 95 9.04 -16.26 5.42
CA GLU A 95 9.08 -17.49 4.63
C GLU A 95 10.31 -17.58 3.72
N ALA A 96 10.73 -16.45 3.14
CA ALA A 96 11.94 -16.36 2.34
C ALA A 96 13.23 -16.55 3.17
N GLN A 97 13.21 -16.19 4.46
CA GLN A 97 14.32 -16.40 5.38
C GLN A 97 14.47 -17.87 5.80
N ASP A 98 13.35 -18.55 6.03
CA ASP A 98 13.34 -19.98 6.39
C ASP A 98 13.75 -20.86 5.20
N SER A 99 13.31 -20.50 4.00
CA SER A 99 13.65 -21.21 2.75
C SER A 99 15.14 -21.12 2.38
N GLY A 100 15.84 -20.08 2.84
CA GLY A 100 17.29 -19.91 2.66
C GLY A 100 18.15 -20.70 3.64
N SER A 101 17.58 -21.25 4.72
CA SER A 101 18.31 -21.99 5.77
C SER A 101 18.40 -23.50 5.51
N GLN A 102 17.85 -24.00 4.41
CA GLN A 102 17.87 -25.44 4.04
C GLN A 102 18.79 -25.77 2.85
N ARG A 103 19.70 -24.87 2.46
CA ARG A 103 20.71 -25.13 1.40
C ARG A 103 22.13 -25.04 1.92
#